data_AF-A0A924VDR9-F1
#
_entry.id   AF-A0A924VDR9-F1
#
_cell.length_a   1.000
_cell.length_b   1.000
_cell.length_c   1.000
_cell.angle_alpha   90.00
_cell.angle_beta   90.00
_cell.angle_gamma   90.00
#
_symmetry.space_group_name_H-M   'P 1'
#
loop_
_entity.id
_entity.type
_entity.pdbx_description
1 polymer ?
#
loop_
_entity_poly.entity_id
_entity_poly.type
_entity_poly.pdbx_seq_one_letter_code
_entity_poly.pdbx_strand_id
1 'polypeptide(L)' 'MAELVVSTAEFIESKDRFGHEMIRKGVYKAAQVDTQWSDPIRQEYLKWLTGNPAEKKISRAQLDQFMLKRTW' A
#
# COMPACT_ATOMS: atom_id res chain seq x y z
N MET A 1 16.69 -14.11 -6.17
CA MET A 1 16.80 -12.88 -5.33
C MET A 1 16.21 -11.63 -6.00
N ALA A 2 16.07 -11.57 -7.34
CA ALA A 2 15.44 -10.41 -8.01
C ALA A 2 13.91 -10.37 -7.88
N GLU A 3 13.24 -11.51 -7.74
CA GLU A 3 11.77 -11.62 -7.71
C GLU A 3 11.13 -10.95 -6.49
N LEU A 4 11.84 -10.92 -5.36
CA LEU A 4 11.40 -10.28 -4.12
C LEU A 4 11.45 -8.76 -4.23
N VAL A 5 12.44 -8.22 -4.94
CA VAL A 5 12.64 -6.78 -5.12
C VAL A 5 11.59 -6.22 -6.07
N VAL A 6 11.31 -6.93 -7.17
CA VAL A 6 10.25 -6.55 -8.12
C VAL A 6 8.88 -6.49 -7.42
N SER A 7 8.55 -7.52 -6.63
CA SER A 7 7.27 -7.54 -5.89
C SER A 7 7.15 -6.43 -4.84
N THR A 8 8.27 -5.98 -4.28
CA THR A 8 8.30 -4.89 -3.30
C THR A 8 8.20 -3.53 -3.98
N ALA A 9 8.85 -3.36 -5.13
CA ALA A 9 8.79 -2.13 -5.93
C ALA A 9 7.36 -1.87 -6.44
N GLU A 10 6.68 -2.89 -6.96
CA GLU A 10 5.27 -2.80 -7.37
C GLU A 10 4.39 -2.35 -6.19
N PHE A 11 4.58 -2.95 -5.01
CA PHE A 11 3.83 -2.56 -3.82
C PHE A 11 4.10 -1.12 -3.39
N ILE A 12 5.37 -0.67 -3.43
CA ILE A 12 5.72 0.72 -3.09
C ILE A 12 5.06 1.69 -4.07
N GLU A 13 5.03 1.37 -5.36
CA GLU A 13 4.39 2.20 -6.38
C GLU A 13 2.87 2.31 -6.16
N SER A 14 2.20 1.19 -5.88
CA SER A 14 0.78 1.17 -5.51
C SER A 14 0.48 1.96 -4.24
N LYS A 15 1.32 1.77 -3.23
CA LYS A 15 1.24 2.46 -1.95
C LYS A 15 1.39 3.98 -2.14
N ASP A 16 2.34 4.39 -2.97
CA ASP A 16 2.61 5.79 -3.28
C ASP A 16 1.43 6.44 -4.01
N ARG A 17 0.90 5.79 -5.05
CA ARG A 17 -0.30 6.26 -5.77
C ARG A 17 -1.50 6.43 -4.84
N PHE A 18 -1.79 5.41 -4.04
CA PHE A 18 -2.86 5.48 -3.03
C PHE A 18 -2.61 6.62 -2.03
N GLY A 19 -1.41 6.72 -1.47
CA GLY A 19 -1.04 7.77 -0.53
C GLY A 19 -1.23 9.15 -1.14
N HIS A 20 -0.73 9.36 -2.35
CA HIS A 20 -0.87 10.60 -3.11
C HIS A 20 -2.35 10.97 -3.34
N GLU A 21 -3.18 10.00 -3.72
CA GLU A 21 -4.61 10.22 -3.94
C GLU A 21 -5.34 10.60 -2.64
N MET A 22 -5.03 9.93 -1.53
CA MET A 22 -5.66 10.20 -0.23
C MET A 22 -5.21 11.52 0.38
N ILE A 23 -3.94 11.90 0.19
CA ILE A 23 -3.41 13.21 0.56
C ILE A 23 -4.08 14.30 -0.27
N ARG A 24 -4.22 14.08 -1.58
CA ARG A 24 -4.88 15.03 -2.48
C ARG A 24 -6.37 15.21 -2.16
N LYS A 25 -7.06 14.15 -1.72
CA LYS A 25 -8.45 14.22 -1.23
C LYS A 25 -8.57 14.81 0.18
N GLY A 26 -7.46 15.01 0.90
CA GLY A 26 -7.45 15.49 2.28
C GLY A 26 -7.95 14.47 3.31
N VAL A 27 -8.09 13.20 2.92
CA VAL A 27 -8.58 12.11 3.80
C VAL A 27 -7.48 11.67 4.75
N TYR A 28 -6.25 11.55 4.27
CA TYR A 28 -5.08 11.16 5.05
C TYR A 28 -3.92 12.14 4.83
N LYS A 29 -3.09 12.32 5.86
CA LYS A 29 -1.84 13.09 5.73
C LYS A 29 -0.70 12.19 5.27
N ALA A 30 0.29 12.77 4.58
CA ALA A 30 1.51 12.07 4.18
C ALA A 30 2.12 11.28 5.35
N ALA A 31 2.20 11.89 6.53
CA ALA A 31 2.68 11.21 7.74
C ALA A 31 1.86 9.96 8.11
N GLN A 32 0.53 9.96 7.94
CA GLN A 32 -0.32 8.82 8.28
C GLN A 32 -0.13 7.64 7.32
N VAL A 33 -0.03 7.92 6.01
CA VAL A 33 0.24 6.92 4.97
C VAL A 33 1.72 6.52 4.89
N ASP A 34 2.63 7.32 5.42
CA ASP A 34 4.05 6.98 5.55
C ASP A 34 4.32 6.12 6.81
N THR A 35 3.56 6.33 7.89
CA THR A 35 3.63 5.53 9.12
C THR A 35 2.93 4.16 9.01
N GLN A 36 2.89 3.43 10.12
CA GLN A 36 2.18 2.14 10.22
C GLN A 36 0.70 2.34 9.88
N TRP A 37 0.26 1.81 8.74
CA TRP A 37 -1.14 1.86 8.34
C TRP A 37 -2.02 1.19 9.40
N SER A 38 -2.96 1.97 9.92
CA SER A 38 -4.04 1.46 10.76
C SER A 38 -5.00 0.61 9.92
N ASP A 39 -5.79 -0.23 10.60
CA ASP A 39 -6.81 -1.06 9.96
C ASP A 39 -7.70 -0.35 8.92
N PRO A 40 -8.21 0.88 9.17
CA PRO A 40 -9.00 1.62 8.17
C PRO A 40 -8.22 1.95 6.90
N ILE A 41 -6.95 2.37 7.01
CA ILE A 41 -6.12 2.71 5.84
C ILE A 41 -5.91 1.46 4.98
N ARG A 42 -5.65 0.32 5.62
CA ARG A 42 -5.47 -0.95 4.94
C ARG A 42 -6.77 -1.43 4.26
N GLN A 43 -7.93 -1.16 4.84
CA GLN A 43 -9.23 -1.46 4.21
C GLN A 43 -9.48 -0.56 2.99
N GLU A 44 -9.23 0.74 3.12
CA GLU A 44 -9.36 1.70 2.02
C GLU A 44 -8.40 1.39 0.87
N TYR A 45 -7.18 0.96 1.18
CA TYR A 45 -6.22 0.51 0.17
C TYR A 45 -6.70 -0.75 -0.57
N LEU A 46 -7.24 -1.75 0.12
CA LEU A 46 -7.82 -2.94 -0.52
C LEU A 46 -9.01 -2.59 -1.41
N LYS A 47 -9.81 -1.61 -0.99
CA LYS A 47 -10.93 -1.07 -1.78
C LYS A 47 -10.42 -0.34 -3.02
N TRP A 48 -9.36 0.45 -2.88
CA TRP A 48 -8.69 1.14 -3.99
C TRP A 48 -8.07 0.14 -4.99
N LEU A 49 -7.43 -0.94 -4.51
CA LEU A 49 -6.91 -2.03 -5.35
C LEU A 49 -8.02 -2.72 -6.15
N THR A 50 -9.23 -2.81 -5.61
CA THR A 50 -10.37 -3.40 -6.35
C THR A 50 -10.76 -2.56 -7.58
N GLY A 51 -10.51 -1.24 -7.53
CA GLY A 51 -10.72 -0.33 -8.65
C GLY A 51 -9.52 -0.20 -9.60
N ASN A 52 -8.36 -0.74 -9.25
CA ASN A 52 -7.12 -0.66 -10.04
C ASN A 52 -6.71 -2.07 -10.53
N PRO A 53 -7.30 -2.56 -11.64
CA PRO A 53 -7.01 -3.90 -12.17
C PRO A 53 -5.58 -4.06 -12.72
N ALA A 54 -4.84 -2.96 -12.90
CA ALA A 54 -3.42 -2.97 -13.27
C ALA A 54 -2.51 -3.38 -12.10
N GLU A 55 -2.98 -3.19 -10.86
CA GLU A 55 -2.21 -3.48 -9.66
C GLU A 55 -2.48 -4.93 -9.25
N LYS A 56 -1.43 -5.70 -8.97
CA LYS A 56 -1.58 -7.09 -8.53
C LYS A 56 -2.38 -7.09 -7.22
N LYS A 57 -3.54 -7.77 -7.22
CA LYS A 57 -4.39 -7.89 -6.03
C LYS A 57 -3.64 -8.66 -4.95
N ILE A 58 -2.95 -7.93 -4.08
CA ILE A 58 -2.34 -8.51 -2.89
C ILE A 58 -3.42 -8.69 -1.83
N SER A 59 -3.45 -9.87 -1.21
CA SER A 59 -4.36 -10.14 -0.10
C SER A 59 -3.95 -9.36 1.14
N ARG A 60 -4.88 -9.15 2.07
CA ARG A 60 -4.60 -8.52 3.38
C ARG A 60 -3.40 -9.14 4.09
N ALA A 61 -3.24 -10.47 3.99
CA ALA A 61 -2.10 -11.19 4.53
C ALA A 61 -0.76 -10.81 3.86
N GLN A 62 -0.75 -10.58 2.55
CA GLN A 62 0.43 -10.09 1.85
C GLN A 62 0.74 -8.63 2.21
N LEU A 63 -0.27 -7.77 2.29
CA LEU A 63 -0.10 -6.40 2.77
C LEU A 63 0.52 -6.40 4.17
N ASP A 64 0.01 -7.22 5.08
CA ASP A 64 0.53 -7.35 6.44
C ASP A 64 1.98 -7.86 6.43
N GLN A 65 2.30 -8.85 5.59
CA GLN A 65 3.68 -9.30 5.37
C GLN A 65 4.60 -8.18 4.86
N PHE A 66 4.18 -7.38 3.87
CA PHE A 66 4.97 -6.24 3.38
C PHE A 66 5.18 -5.17 4.45
N MET A 67 4.16 -4.94 5.28
CA MET A 67 4.23 -4.00 6.40
C MET A 67 5.10 -4.50 7.55
N LEU A 68 5.03 -5.80 7.88
CA LEU A 68 5.87 -6.47 8.88
C LEU A 68 7.33 -6.53 8.43
N LYS A 69 7.57 -6.74 7.13
CA LYS A 69 8.91 -6.82 6.56
C LYS A 69 9.60 -5.46 6.43
N ARG A 70 9.01 -4.38 6.96
CA ARG A 70 9.69 -3.09 7.15
C ARG A 70 10.66 -3.18 8.34
N THR A 71 11.60 -4.12 8.25
CA THR A 71 12.88 -4.05 8.95
C THR A 71 13.88 -3.71 7.86
N TRP A 72 14.38 -2.49 7.92
CA TRP A 72 15.44 -2.02 7.03
C TRP A 72 16.68 -2.92 7.15
#